data_AF-A0A5M9P658-F1
#
_entry.id   AF-A0A5M9P658-F1
#
_cell.length_a   1.000
_cell.length_b   1.000
_cell.length_c   1.000
_cell.angle_alpha   90.00
_cell.angle_beta   90.00
_cell.angle_gamma   90.00
#
_symmetry.space_group_name_H-M   'P 1'
#
loop_
_entity.id
_entity.type
_entity.pdbx_description
1 polymer ?
#
loop_
_entity_poly.entity_id
_entity_poly.type
_entity_poly.pdbx_seq_one_letter_code
_entity_poly.pdbx_strand_id
1 'polypeptide(L)'
;MAYSRNPTQTFKPKSGTVSAHQQAKNTLLGFVTLSLVFTALLFSGNTKASAVDDLHKRGQGEMSYLFWTLYSAEFYTAPSTSERALKIEYYRAIESKDLVEATEDQWNKLGYPNSNIKRWLEPLYSMWPNVEEGSTLTIRVAEDNVSRFYFDEQPIGVIQDKQFGDAFLAIWLSENTSEPDLRKQLLGLNK
;
A
#
# COMPACT_ATOMS: atom_id res chain seq x y z
N MET A 1 49.33 -27.69 -46.46
CA MET A 1 48.18 -27.17 -47.26
C MET A 1 47.15 -28.29 -47.35
N ALA A 2 45.83 -28.10 -47.40
CA ALA A 2 44.91 -27.07 -46.87
C ALA A 2 43.46 -27.58 -47.09
N TYR A 3 42.52 -27.33 -46.16
CA TYR A 3 41.03 -27.48 -46.17
C TYR A 3 40.28 -28.05 -47.42
N SER A 4 39.16 -28.79 -47.29
CA SER A 4 37.86 -28.19 -46.88
C SER A 4 36.64 -29.17 -46.74
N ARG A 5 35.82 -28.94 -45.68
CA ARG A 5 34.33 -28.99 -45.52
C ARG A 5 33.40 -30.06 -46.20
N ASN A 6 32.65 -30.78 -45.35
CA ASN A 6 31.18 -31.05 -45.27
C ASN A 6 30.21 -30.67 -46.42
N PRO A 7 28.95 -31.23 -46.47
CA PRO A 7 28.43 -32.56 -46.06
C PRO A 7 27.49 -33.19 -47.15
N THR A 8 26.59 -34.15 -46.82
CA THR A 8 25.76 -34.90 -47.81
C THR A 8 24.31 -35.17 -47.35
N GLN A 9 23.41 -35.46 -48.33
CA GLN A 9 21.98 -35.88 -48.28
C GLN A 9 20.96 -34.70 -48.33
N THR A 10 20.01 -34.53 -49.27
CA THR A 10 19.20 -35.39 -50.20
C THR A 10 18.12 -36.24 -49.50
N PHE A 11 16.86 -36.40 -49.97
CA PHE A 11 16.13 -35.97 -51.18
C PHE A 11 14.58 -35.82 -50.91
N LYS A 12 13.76 -35.39 -51.88
CA LYS A 12 12.26 -35.24 -51.86
C LYS A 12 11.68 -35.58 -53.27
N PRO A 13 10.35 -35.67 -53.58
CA PRO A 13 9.11 -35.29 -52.86
C PRO A 13 8.20 -36.53 -52.52
N LYS A 14 6.90 -36.76 -52.84
CA LYS A 14 5.80 -36.13 -53.63
C LYS A 14 4.39 -36.73 -53.28
N SER A 15 3.34 -36.20 -53.94
CA SER A 15 1.98 -36.75 -54.23
C SER A 15 0.89 -36.84 -53.14
N GLY A 16 -0.32 -36.35 -53.49
CA GLY A 16 -1.62 -36.76 -52.94
C GLY A 16 -2.23 -37.94 -53.74
N THR A 17 -3.54 -38.19 -53.78
CA THR A 17 -4.68 -37.28 -53.49
C THR A 17 -6.01 -38.08 -53.34
N VAL A 18 -7.04 -37.43 -52.76
CA VAL A 18 -8.49 -37.72 -52.90
C VAL A 18 -9.13 -38.93 -52.18
N SER A 19 -10.13 -38.54 -51.36
CA SER A 19 -11.24 -39.26 -50.71
C SER A 19 -12.06 -40.27 -51.55
N ALA A 20 -12.63 -41.29 -50.90
CA ALA A 20 -14.06 -41.65 -51.02
C ALA A 20 -14.54 -42.63 -49.90
N HIS A 21 -15.86 -42.68 -49.68
CA HIS A 21 -16.56 -43.50 -48.68
C HIS A 21 -16.33 -45.02 -48.76
N GLN A 22 -16.40 -45.68 -47.59
CA GLN A 22 -17.46 -46.68 -47.38
C GLN A 22 -18.03 -46.56 -45.96
N GLN A 23 -19.36 -46.61 -45.81
CA GLN A 23 -20.06 -46.37 -44.54
C GLN A 23 -20.69 -47.65 -43.99
N ALA A 24 -20.27 -48.07 -42.79
CA ALA A 24 -20.91 -49.16 -42.05
C ALA A 24 -21.51 -48.64 -40.72
N LYS A 25 -22.79 -48.93 -40.52
CA LYS A 25 -23.55 -48.73 -39.28
C LYS A 25 -23.46 -50.04 -38.45
N ASN A 26 -23.61 -50.10 -37.14
CA ASN A 26 -24.04 -49.10 -36.15
C ASN A 26 -23.54 -49.43 -34.73
N THR A 27 -23.51 -48.44 -33.86
CA THR A 27 -23.72 -48.49 -32.39
C THR A 27 -23.03 -49.56 -31.51
N LEU A 28 -22.12 -49.09 -30.65
CA LEU A 28 -22.10 -49.48 -29.22
C LEU A 28 -21.54 -48.31 -28.39
N LEU A 29 -22.20 -47.97 -27.27
CA LEU A 29 -21.80 -46.83 -26.42
C LEU A 29 -20.60 -47.22 -25.54
N GLY A 30 -19.62 -46.33 -25.40
CA GLY A 30 -18.42 -46.58 -24.59
C GLY A 30 -17.67 -45.32 -24.16
N PHE A 31 -18.04 -44.80 -22.98
CA PHE A 31 -17.23 -43.97 -22.08
C PHE A 31 -16.62 -42.62 -22.55
N VAL A 32 -17.31 -41.54 -22.16
CA VAL A 32 -16.77 -40.40 -21.37
C VAL A 32 -15.46 -39.76 -21.86
N THR A 33 -15.63 -38.81 -22.77
CA THR A 33 -15.16 -37.39 -22.69
C THR A 33 -14.02 -36.97 -21.75
N LEU A 34 -13.22 -36.03 -22.27
CA LEU A 34 -12.63 -34.87 -21.56
C LEU A 34 -11.25 -35.03 -20.87
N SER A 35 -10.18 -35.14 -21.67
CA SER A 35 -8.85 -34.65 -21.27
C SER A 35 -8.67 -33.16 -21.59
N LEU A 36 -9.57 -32.31 -21.09
CA LEU A 36 -9.33 -30.86 -21.07
C LEU A 36 -8.58 -30.55 -19.77
N VAL A 37 -7.24 -30.48 -19.87
CA VAL A 37 -6.37 -30.21 -18.73
C VAL A 37 -6.60 -28.78 -18.27
N PHE A 38 -7.47 -28.62 -17.28
CA PHE A 38 -7.84 -27.35 -16.70
C PHE A 38 -6.72 -26.89 -15.77
N THR A 39 -5.66 -26.32 -16.35
CA THR A 39 -4.52 -25.74 -15.61
C THR A 39 -4.96 -24.48 -14.88
N ALA A 40 -5.68 -24.68 -13.77
CA ALA A 40 -5.92 -23.64 -12.79
C ALA A 40 -4.58 -23.26 -12.15
N LEU A 41 -3.90 -22.26 -12.73
CA LEU A 41 -2.84 -21.56 -12.01
C LEU A 41 -3.47 -21.03 -10.72
N LEU A 42 -2.97 -21.52 -9.59
CA LEU A 42 -3.34 -20.99 -8.29
C LEU A 42 -2.82 -19.55 -8.22
N PHE A 43 -3.72 -18.59 -8.41
CA PHE A 43 -3.47 -17.20 -8.05
C PHE A 43 -3.37 -17.12 -6.52
N SER A 44 -2.19 -17.43 -6.01
CA SER A 44 -1.78 -17.10 -4.64
C SER A 44 -1.71 -15.59 -4.52
N GLY A 45 -2.87 -14.98 -4.26
CA GLY A 45 -2.97 -13.54 -4.01
C GLY A 45 -2.14 -13.20 -2.78
N ASN A 46 -1.01 -12.54 -2.99
CA ASN A 46 -0.19 -11.99 -1.91
C ASN A 46 -0.93 -10.80 -1.29
N THR A 47 -1.88 -11.09 -0.39
CA THR A 47 -2.49 -10.10 0.48
C THR A 47 -1.39 -9.51 1.37
N LYS A 48 -0.91 -8.32 1.03
CA LYS A 48 -0.11 -7.51 1.97
C LYS A 48 -0.97 -7.27 3.21
N ALA A 49 -0.47 -7.63 4.38
CA ALA A 49 -1.07 -7.18 5.62
C ALA A 49 -0.89 -5.66 5.74
N SER A 50 -1.94 -4.96 6.17
CA SER A 50 -1.92 -3.53 6.46
C SER A 50 -1.30 -3.28 7.84
N ALA A 51 -0.65 -2.14 8.03
CA ALA A 51 -0.10 -1.71 9.31
C ALA A 51 -1.15 -1.53 10.44
N VAL A 52 -2.45 -1.59 10.09
CA VAL A 52 -3.61 -1.40 10.97
C VAL A 52 -4.61 -2.57 10.99
N ASP A 53 -4.31 -3.73 10.37
CA ASP A 53 -5.24 -4.88 10.28
C ASP A 53 -5.69 -5.44 11.65
N ASP A 54 -4.91 -5.23 12.70
CA ASP A 54 -5.17 -5.64 14.08
C ASP A 54 -5.78 -4.52 14.96
N LEU A 55 -6.08 -3.35 14.38
CA LEU A 55 -6.64 -2.19 15.08
C LEU A 55 -8.06 -1.87 14.60
N HIS A 56 -8.88 -1.31 15.49
CA HIS A 56 -10.25 -0.92 15.14
C HIS A 56 -10.28 0.53 14.66
N LYS A 57 -10.82 0.78 13.45
CA LYS A 57 -11.04 2.14 12.94
C LYS A 57 -12.03 2.88 13.85
N ARG A 58 -11.58 3.99 14.40
CA ARG A 58 -12.31 4.83 15.37
C ARG A 58 -13.05 6.00 14.71
N GLY A 59 -12.57 6.44 13.55
CA GLY A 59 -13.16 7.48 12.71
C GLY A 59 -12.31 7.74 11.47
N GLN A 60 -12.87 8.46 10.50
CA GLN A 60 -12.21 8.82 9.24
C GLN A 60 -12.72 10.18 8.77
N GLY A 61 -11.90 10.93 8.04
CA GLY A 61 -12.24 12.25 7.53
C GLY A 61 -11.33 12.72 6.40
N GLU A 62 -11.61 13.90 5.85
CA GLU A 62 -10.84 14.50 4.75
C GLU A 62 -10.30 15.89 5.11
N MET A 63 -9.11 16.19 4.58
CA MET A 63 -8.48 17.51 4.67
C MET A 63 -8.58 18.23 3.34
N SER A 64 -9.29 19.35 3.30
CA SER A 64 -9.45 20.17 2.09
C SER A 64 -8.85 21.55 2.26
N TYR A 65 -8.09 22.00 1.25
CA TYR A 65 -7.57 23.36 1.15
C TYR A 65 -8.19 24.08 -0.04
N LEU A 66 -8.85 25.20 0.25
CA LEU A 66 -9.60 26.04 -0.69
C LEU A 66 -10.74 25.29 -1.41
N PHE A 67 -10.47 24.59 -2.52
CA PHE A 67 -11.43 23.78 -3.27
C PHE A 67 -10.87 22.41 -3.69
N TRP A 68 -9.77 21.98 -3.07
CA TRP A 68 -9.11 20.70 -3.31
C TRP A 68 -9.06 19.88 -2.03
N THR A 69 -9.44 18.60 -2.05
CA THR A 69 -9.03 17.67 -1.00
C THR A 69 -7.58 17.27 -1.22
N LEU A 70 -6.76 17.35 -0.15
CA LEU A 70 -5.33 17.04 -0.15
C LEU A 70 -5.08 15.58 0.23
N TYR A 71 -5.80 15.09 1.24
CA TYR A 71 -5.72 13.72 1.74
C TYR A 71 -7.01 13.32 2.46
N SER A 72 -7.24 12.01 2.57
CA SER A 72 -8.08 11.45 3.64
C SER A 72 -7.21 10.93 4.79
N ALA A 73 -7.77 10.92 5.99
CA ALA A 73 -7.13 10.41 7.18
C ALA A 73 -8.07 9.48 7.95
N GLU A 74 -7.52 8.41 8.51
CA GLU A 74 -8.23 7.39 9.27
C GLU A 74 -7.53 7.15 10.60
N PHE A 75 -8.26 7.26 11.71
CA PHE A 75 -7.72 7.03 13.04
C PHE A 75 -8.16 5.67 13.59
N TYR A 76 -7.21 4.93 14.15
CA TYR A 76 -7.34 3.55 14.59
C TYR A 76 -6.89 3.39 16.05
N THR A 77 -7.55 2.52 16.80
CA THR A 77 -7.27 2.24 18.22
C THR A 77 -7.44 0.76 18.54
N ALA A 78 -6.60 0.20 19.40
CA ALA A 78 -6.83 -1.11 20.01
C ALA A 78 -7.95 -1.03 21.08
N PRO A 79 -8.76 -2.10 21.30
CA PRO A 79 -9.79 -2.09 22.34
C PRO A 79 -9.26 -2.24 23.78
N SER A 80 -8.03 -2.75 23.95
CA SER A 80 -7.52 -3.23 25.24
C SER A 80 -6.10 -2.77 25.61
N THR A 81 -5.41 -2.05 24.71
CA THR A 81 -4.07 -1.48 24.94
C THR A 81 -4.07 0.00 24.54
N SER A 82 -2.97 0.72 24.79
CA SER A 82 -2.80 2.10 24.32
C SER A 82 -2.44 2.20 22.82
N GLU A 83 -2.38 1.09 22.09
CA GLU A 83 -2.00 1.09 20.68
C GLU A 83 -2.97 1.87 19.80
N ARG A 84 -2.40 2.71 18.94
CA ARG A 84 -3.13 3.62 18.07
C ARG A 84 -2.36 3.89 16.79
N ALA A 85 -3.08 4.11 15.70
CA ALA A 85 -2.49 4.44 14.42
C ALA A 85 -3.28 5.54 13.71
N LEU A 86 -2.58 6.29 12.87
CA LEU A 86 -3.19 7.22 11.91
C LEU A 86 -2.66 6.85 10.53
N LYS A 87 -3.58 6.52 9.63
CA LYS A 87 -3.32 6.30 8.20
C LYS A 87 -3.75 7.55 7.44
N ILE A 88 -2.91 7.99 6.50
CA ILE A 88 -3.15 9.12 5.62
C ILE A 88 -3.02 8.61 4.18
N GLU A 89 -4.01 8.89 3.34
CA GLU A 89 -3.98 8.61 1.90
C GLU A 89 -3.97 9.93 1.14
N TYR A 90 -2.87 10.21 0.43
CA TYR A 90 -2.67 11.46 -0.28
C TYR A 90 -3.35 11.44 -1.64
N TYR A 91 -4.09 12.50 -1.94
CA TYR A 91 -4.77 12.67 -3.23
C TYR A 91 -3.95 13.55 -4.20
N ARG A 92 -2.73 13.95 -3.83
CA ARG A 92 -1.86 14.83 -4.63
C ARG A 92 -0.40 14.45 -4.41
N ALA A 93 0.42 14.71 -5.41
CA ALA A 93 1.87 14.64 -5.27
C ALA A 93 2.38 15.76 -4.35
N ILE A 94 3.25 15.41 -3.40
CA ILE A 94 3.89 16.36 -2.46
C ILE A 94 5.33 15.90 -2.22
N GLU A 95 6.30 16.83 -2.24
CA GLU A 95 7.70 16.51 -1.94
C GLU A 95 7.87 16.16 -0.46
N SER A 96 8.79 15.23 -0.15
CA SER A 96 9.13 14.85 1.23
C SER A 96 9.46 16.06 2.10
N LYS A 97 10.22 17.01 1.53
CA LYS A 97 10.58 18.27 2.19
C LYS A 97 9.35 19.06 2.62
N ASP A 98 8.38 19.25 1.75
CA ASP A 98 7.17 20.03 2.02
C ASP A 98 6.29 19.34 3.08
N LEU A 99 6.25 18.01 3.12
CA LEU A 99 5.58 17.26 4.18
C LEU A 99 6.24 17.48 5.55
N VAL A 100 7.58 17.46 5.61
CA VAL A 100 8.32 17.67 6.87
C VAL A 100 8.23 19.12 7.32
N GLU A 101 8.33 20.09 6.42
CA GLU A 101 8.14 21.52 6.74
C GLU A 101 6.70 21.81 7.19
N ALA A 102 5.67 21.23 6.55
CA ALA A 102 4.28 21.34 7.02
C ALA A 102 4.07 20.70 8.41
N THR A 103 4.83 19.64 8.73
CA THR A 103 4.81 18.99 10.06
C THR A 103 5.47 19.87 11.13
N GLU A 104 6.62 20.50 10.81
CA GLU A 104 7.23 21.54 11.66
C GLU A 104 6.26 22.70 11.91
N ASP A 105 5.60 23.17 10.87
CA ASP A 105 4.66 24.29 10.93
C ASP A 105 3.45 24.00 11.84
N GLN A 106 2.96 22.76 11.85
CA GLN A 106 1.89 22.32 12.77
C GLN A 106 2.37 22.15 14.21
N TRP A 107 3.57 21.63 14.46
CA TRP A 107 4.12 21.58 15.82
C TRP A 107 4.42 22.97 16.40
N ASN A 108 4.84 23.92 15.57
CA ASN A 108 4.98 25.33 15.95
C ASN A 108 3.62 25.94 16.35
N LYS A 109 2.56 25.71 15.57
CA LYS A 109 1.18 26.17 15.91
C LYS A 109 0.66 25.55 17.21
N LEU A 110 0.99 24.29 17.47
CA LEU A 110 0.66 23.58 18.71
C LEU A 110 1.56 23.96 19.91
N GLY A 111 2.60 24.78 19.71
CA GLY A 111 3.47 25.28 20.78
C GLY A 111 4.48 24.25 21.33
N TYR A 112 4.86 23.24 20.54
CA TYR A 112 5.90 22.30 20.96
C TYR A 112 7.27 22.98 21.07
N PRO A 113 8.16 22.57 22.01
CA PRO A 113 9.48 23.18 22.14
C PRO A 113 10.35 22.97 20.89
N ASN A 114 10.98 24.04 20.40
CA ASN A 114 11.89 24.00 19.24
C ASN A 114 13.03 22.96 19.37
N SER A 115 13.43 22.62 20.61
CA SER A 115 14.43 21.58 20.91
C SER A 115 13.92 20.14 20.82
N ASN A 116 12.60 19.94 20.87
CA ASN A 116 11.94 18.69 20.54
C ASN A 116 11.66 18.63 19.03
N ILE A 117 11.04 19.68 18.46
CA ILE A 117 10.74 19.79 17.02
C ILE A 117 11.98 19.43 16.19
N LYS A 118 13.12 20.12 16.39
CA LYS A 118 14.34 19.84 15.62
C LYS A 118 14.86 18.41 15.76
N ARG A 119 14.74 17.79 16.94
CA ARG A 119 15.12 16.39 17.16
C ARG A 119 14.21 15.42 16.39
N TRP A 120 12.95 15.79 16.23
CA TRP A 120 11.92 14.97 15.59
C TRP A 120 11.90 15.11 14.07
N LEU A 121 12.32 16.24 13.50
CA LEU A 121 12.38 16.45 12.04
C LEU A 121 13.52 15.67 11.37
N GLU A 122 14.70 15.58 12.01
CA GLU A 122 15.86 14.83 11.51
C GLU A 122 15.52 13.40 11.01
N PRO A 123 14.84 12.53 11.79
CA PRO A 123 14.43 11.22 11.28
C PRO A 123 13.32 11.28 10.23
N LEU A 124 12.44 12.30 10.21
CA LEU A 124 11.43 12.45 9.15
C LEU A 124 12.11 12.71 7.80
N TYR A 125 12.99 13.72 7.73
CA TYR A 125 13.78 14.03 6.53
C TYR A 125 14.61 12.84 6.02
N SER A 126 15.01 11.93 6.91
CA SER A 126 15.78 10.74 6.54
C SER A 126 14.94 9.53 6.07
N MET A 127 13.62 9.50 6.30
CA MET A 127 12.81 8.29 6.04
C MET A 127 11.55 8.52 5.19
N TRP A 128 11.00 9.73 5.13
CA TRP A 128 9.81 10.00 4.32
C TRP A 128 10.19 10.15 2.83
N PRO A 129 9.58 9.39 1.91
CA PRO A 129 9.71 9.62 0.48
C PRO A 129 8.84 10.81 0.04
N ASN A 130 8.95 11.20 -1.24
CA ASN A 130 7.87 11.96 -1.88
C ASN A 130 6.61 11.08 -1.92
N VAL A 131 5.44 11.71 -1.82
CA VAL A 131 4.15 11.04 -1.96
C VAL A 131 3.55 11.39 -3.32
N GLU A 132 2.79 10.47 -3.90
CA GLU A 132 2.03 10.64 -5.15
C GLU A 132 0.52 10.52 -4.87
N GLU A 133 -0.33 10.77 -5.86
CA GLU A 133 -1.78 10.50 -5.74
C GLU A 133 -2.03 8.99 -5.56
N GLY A 134 -2.68 8.62 -4.46
CA GLY A 134 -2.89 7.25 -4.00
C GLY A 134 -1.82 6.70 -3.06
N SER A 135 -0.74 7.44 -2.78
CA SER A 135 0.26 7.04 -1.79
C SER A 135 -0.28 7.08 -0.36
N THR A 136 0.15 6.14 0.47
CA THR A 136 -0.28 6.03 1.87
C THR A 136 0.88 6.16 2.85
N LEU A 137 0.72 7.02 3.86
CA LEU A 137 1.63 7.13 5.01
C LEU A 137 0.88 6.76 6.28
N THR A 138 1.38 5.77 7.02
CA THR A 138 0.78 5.32 8.28
C THR A 138 1.80 5.41 9.41
N ILE A 139 1.39 6.02 10.53
CA ILE A 139 2.09 5.93 11.81
C ILE A 139 1.34 4.95 12.72
N ARG A 140 2.06 4.02 13.36
CA ARG A 140 1.57 3.22 14.49
C ARG A 140 2.39 3.56 15.73
N VAL A 141 1.70 4.01 16.78
CA VAL A 141 2.26 4.20 18.13
C VAL A 141 1.89 2.96 18.94
N ALA A 142 2.89 2.15 19.28
CA ALA A 142 2.67 0.92 20.03
C ALA A 142 2.58 1.18 21.54
N GLU A 143 2.29 0.14 22.33
CA GLU A 143 2.07 0.24 23.79
C GLU A 143 3.31 0.74 24.55
N ASP A 144 4.50 0.48 24.03
CA ASP A 144 5.78 1.02 24.51
C ASP A 144 5.98 2.52 24.21
N ASN A 145 5.06 3.15 23.47
CA ASN A 145 5.11 4.48 22.86
C ASN A 145 6.22 4.68 21.81
N VAL A 146 6.75 3.59 21.25
CA VAL A 146 7.64 3.64 20.07
C VAL A 146 6.78 3.80 18.82
N SER A 147 7.14 4.77 17.98
CA SER A 147 6.43 5.08 16.74
C SER A 147 7.07 4.37 15.55
N ARG A 148 6.28 3.69 14.74
CA ARG A 148 6.69 2.98 13.53
C ARG A 148 5.98 3.58 12.33
N PHE A 149 6.72 3.94 11.28
CA PHE A 149 6.18 4.49 10.04
C PHE A 149 6.17 3.46 8.92
N TYR A 150 5.09 3.49 8.14
CA TYR A 150 4.87 2.63 6.98
C TYR A 150 4.47 3.51 5.79
N PHE A 151 5.04 3.21 4.62
CA PHE A 151 4.70 3.83 3.34
C PHE A 151 4.26 2.72 2.37
N ASP A 152 3.05 2.80 1.82
CA ASP A 152 2.43 1.76 0.98
C ASP A 152 2.53 0.35 1.62
N GLU A 153 2.15 0.33 2.91
CA GLU A 153 2.20 -0.79 3.85
C GLU A 153 3.62 -1.38 4.07
N GLN A 154 4.69 -0.70 3.62
CA GLN A 154 6.10 -1.11 3.84
C GLN A 154 6.71 -0.32 5.00
N PRO A 155 7.36 -0.95 5.99
CA PRO A 155 7.99 -0.21 7.09
C PRO A 155 9.19 0.61 6.57
N ILE A 156 9.15 1.93 6.82
CA ILE A 156 10.19 2.89 6.39
C ILE A 156 11.06 3.43 7.54
N GLY A 157 10.58 3.39 8.78
CA GLY A 157 11.38 3.86 9.92
C GLY A 157 10.72 3.72 11.29
N VAL A 158 11.52 3.97 12.33
CA VAL A 158 11.12 3.82 13.74
C VAL A 158 11.72 4.96 14.56
N ILE A 159 10.89 5.64 15.36
CA ILE A 159 11.31 6.69 16.29
C ILE A 159 11.08 6.22 17.73
N GLN A 160 12.16 6.18 18.51
CA GLN A 160 12.19 5.68 19.89
C GLN A 160 11.88 6.75 20.95
N ASP A 161 11.80 8.03 20.57
CA ASP A 161 11.41 9.11 21.48
C ASP A 161 9.93 8.96 21.83
N LYS A 162 9.64 8.58 23.08
CA LYS A 162 8.28 8.29 23.55
C LYS A 162 7.34 9.50 23.55
N GLN A 163 7.86 10.71 23.38
CA GLN A 163 7.04 11.93 23.21
C GLN A 163 6.63 12.15 21.74
N PHE A 164 7.32 11.52 20.78
CA PHE A 164 7.09 11.75 19.35
C PHE A 164 5.70 11.29 18.91
N GLY A 165 5.27 10.08 19.28
CA GLY A 165 4.00 9.51 18.80
C GLY A 165 2.79 10.35 19.20
N ASP A 166 2.80 10.81 20.45
CA ASP A 166 1.83 11.75 21.01
C ASP A 166 1.86 13.10 20.29
N ALA A 167 3.04 13.68 20.07
CA ALA A 167 3.18 14.96 19.39
C ALA A 167 2.77 14.89 17.91
N PHE A 168 3.08 13.80 17.22
CA PHE A 168 2.68 13.59 15.83
C PHE A 168 1.17 13.47 15.71
N LEU A 169 0.54 12.60 16.51
CA LEU A 169 -0.92 12.43 16.51
C LEU A 169 -1.66 13.70 17.00
N ALA A 170 -1.03 14.53 17.83
CA ALA A 170 -1.60 15.81 18.27
C ALA A 170 -1.89 16.78 17.12
N ILE A 171 -1.21 16.68 15.98
CA ILE A 171 -1.49 17.50 14.77
C ILE A 171 -2.96 17.39 14.36
N TRP A 172 -3.54 16.18 14.44
CA TRP A 172 -4.95 15.92 14.11
C TRP A 172 -5.88 15.79 15.31
N LEU A 173 -5.35 15.36 16.47
CA LEU A 173 -6.17 14.94 17.62
C LEU A 173 -6.12 15.90 18.83
N SER A 174 -5.24 16.89 18.83
CA SER A 174 -5.20 17.95 19.86
C SER A 174 -6.44 18.83 19.80
N GLU A 175 -6.90 19.33 20.95
CA GLU A 175 -7.97 20.34 21.01
C GLU A 175 -7.56 21.68 20.38
N ASN A 176 -6.24 21.89 20.22
CA ASN A 176 -5.65 23.06 19.59
C ASN A 176 -5.17 22.80 18.14
N THR A 177 -5.64 21.73 17.48
CA THR A 177 -5.36 21.49 16.04
C THR A 177 -5.85 22.65 15.16
N SER A 178 -5.22 22.86 14.00
CA SER A 178 -5.77 23.76 12.98
C SER A 178 -7.05 23.21 12.33
N GLU A 179 -7.30 21.90 12.40
CA GLU A 179 -8.40 21.21 11.70
C GLU A 179 -9.47 20.64 12.66
N PRO A 180 -10.20 21.47 13.41
CA PRO A 180 -11.10 21.02 14.47
C PRO A 180 -12.29 20.19 13.98
N ASP A 181 -12.70 20.31 12.70
CA ASP A 181 -13.75 19.48 12.12
C ASP A 181 -13.23 18.10 11.67
N LEU A 182 -12.03 18.03 11.08
CA LEU A 182 -11.35 16.77 10.80
C LEU A 182 -11.09 15.99 12.09
N ARG A 183 -10.70 16.67 13.18
CA ARG A 183 -10.61 16.05 14.51
C ARG A 183 -11.91 15.38 14.95
N LYS A 184 -13.07 16.04 14.77
CA LYS A 184 -14.38 15.44 15.12
C LYS A 184 -14.71 14.23 14.25
N GLN A 185 -14.30 14.23 12.99
CA GLN A 185 -14.46 13.10 12.07
C GLN A 185 -13.60 11.90 12.52
N LEU A 186 -12.30 12.12 12.78
CA LEU A 186 -11.36 11.10 13.27
C LEU A 186 -11.71 10.54 14.66
N LEU A 187 -12.21 11.38 15.57
CA LEU A 187 -12.68 10.97 16.89
C LEU A 187 -14.14 10.48 16.89
N GLY A 188 -14.81 10.38 15.74
CA GLY A 188 -16.21 9.95 15.62
C GLY A 188 -17.16 10.71 16.55
N LEU A 189 -16.96 12.03 16.67
CA LEU A 189 -17.76 12.94 17.49
C LEU A 189 -18.90 13.60 16.70
N ASN A 190 -18.81 13.59 15.36
CA ASN A 190 -19.92 13.98 14.49
C ASN A 190 -20.99 12.88 14.52
N LYS A 191 -22.23 13.28 14.85
CA LYS A 191 -23.45 12.46 14.88
C LYS A 191 -24.60 13.26 14.29
#